data_AF-A0A1G8NWK1-F1
#
_entry.id   AF-A0A1G8NWK1-F1
#
_cell.length_a   1.000
_cell.length_b   1.000
_cell.length_c   1.000
_cell.angle_alpha   90.00
_cell.angle_beta   90.00
_cell.angle_gamma   90.00
#
_symmetry.space_group_name_H-M   'P 1'
#
loop_
_entity.id
_entity.type
_entity.pdbx_description
1 polymer ?
#
loop_
_entity_poly.entity_id
_entity_poly.type
_entity_poly.pdbx_seq_one_letter_code
_entity_poly.pdbx_strand_id
1 'polypeptide(L)'
;MSTLMLGLGLVIALAMVGAAVVALVTRSTVTAVLAAGLVSLFASVFFVVLAAPDVAMTEAAIGSGLTTFLFFFVMGRIRREGEK
;
A
#
# COMPACT_ATOMS: atom_id res chain seq x y z
N MET A 1 -7.86 -5.45 -24.66
CA MET A 1 -8.10 -5.74 -23.23
C MET A 1 -9.38 -6.55 -23.13
N SER A 2 -9.39 -7.77 -22.58
CA SER A 2 -10.67 -8.49 -22.40
C SER A 2 -11.53 -7.79 -21.36
N THR A 3 -12.85 -7.95 -21.45
CA THR A 3 -13.82 -7.41 -20.46
C THR A 3 -13.49 -7.87 -19.03
N LEU A 4 -12.95 -9.08 -18.88
CA LEU A 4 -12.47 -9.62 -17.61
C LEU A 4 -11.31 -8.80 -17.03
N MET A 5 -10.32 -8.45 -17.85
CA MET A 5 -9.18 -7.64 -17.39
C MET A 5 -9.62 -6.23 -16.96
N LEU A 6 -10.57 -5.64 -17.68
CA LEU A 6 -11.17 -4.36 -17.29
C LEU A 6 -11.94 -4.46 -15.97
N GLY A 7 -12.74 -5.51 -15.81
CA GLY A 7 -13.48 -5.76 -14.57
C GLY A 7 -12.56 -5.94 -13.36
N LEU A 8 -11.53 -6.77 -13.50
CA LEU A 8 -10.52 -6.97 -12.45
C LEU A 8 -9.79 -5.67 -12.12
N GLY A 9 -9.37 -4.92 -13.14
CA GLY A 9 -8.67 -3.67 -12.95
C GLY A 9 -9.49 -2.62 -12.22
N LEU A 10 -10.79 -2.54 -12.52
CA LEU A 10 -11.71 -1.62 -11.86
C LEU A 10 -11.93 -2.00 -10.38
N VAL A 11 -12.03 -3.30 -10.07
CA VAL A 11 -12.14 -3.78 -8.68
C VAL A 11 -10.88 -3.43 -7.88
N ILE A 12 -9.69 -3.65 -8.45
CA ILE A 12 -8.42 -3.30 -7.79
C ILE A 12 -8.32 -1.78 -7.58
N ALA A 13 -8.68 -0.97 -8.59
CA ALA A 13 -8.67 0.47 -8.48
C ALA A 13 -9.62 0.99 -7.39
N LEU A 14 -10.83 0.43 -7.29
CA LEU A 14 -11.77 0.77 -6.21
C LEU A 14 -11.23 0.37 -4.83
N ALA A 15 -10.59 -0.80 -4.72
CA ALA A 15 -9.94 -1.23 -3.48
C ALA A 15 -8.79 -0.30 -3.08
N MET A 16 -7.98 0.16 -4.03
CA MET A 16 -6.91 1.15 -3.80
C MET A 16 -7.48 2.47 -3.29
N VAL A 17 -8.53 3.00 -3.94
CA VAL A 17 -9.18 4.25 -3.50
C VAL A 17 -9.76 4.08 -2.10
N GLY A 18 -10.41 2.95 -1.81
CA GLY A 18 -10.93 2.64 -0.47
C GLY A 18 -9.83 2.63 0.59
N ALA A 19 -8.71 1.95 0.32
CA ALA A 19 -7.56 1.93 1.23
C ALA A 19 -6.94 3.32 1.41
N ALA A 20 -6.84 4.11 0.34
CA ALA A 20 -6.34 5.49 0.40
C ALA A 20 -7.24 6.39 1.26
N VAL A 21 -8.56 6.27 1.13
CA VAL A 21 -9.52 7.00 1.99
C VAL A 21 -9.32 6.62 3.46
N VAL A 22 -9.18 5.33 3.77
CA VAL A 22 -8.89 4.88 5.15
C VAL A 22 -7.58 5.46 5.66
N ALA A 23 -6.54 5.50 4.82
CA ALA A 23 -5.24 6.06 5.19
C ALA A 23 -5.31 7.56 5.54
N LEU A 24 -6.15 8.32 4.84
CA LEU A 24 -6.30 9.77 5.04
C LEU A 24 -7.26 10.15 6.17
N VAL A 25 -8.28 9.35 6.43
CA VAL A 25 -9.35 9.69 7.39
C VAL A 25 -9.06 9.14 8.80
N THR A 26 -8.25 8.09 8.91
CA THR A 26 -7.97 7.47 10.21
C THR A 26 -7.16 8.39 11.13
N ARG A 27 -7.47 8.36 12.44
CA ARG A 27 -6.72 9.10 13.47
C ARG A 27 -5.49 8.37 13.98
N SER A 28 -5.40 7.06 13.72
CA SER A 28 -4.28 6.22 14.17
C SER A 28 -3.20 6.17 13.09
N THR A 29 -2.01 6.66 13.39
CA THR A 29 -0.85 6.61 12.48
C THR A 29 -0.52 5.18 12.06
N VAL A 30 -0.70 4.21 12.97
CA VAL A 30 -0.51 2.78 12.67
C VAL A 30 -1.49 2.31 11.60
N THR A 31 -2.77 2.66 11.75
CA THR A 31 -3.80 2.29 10.76
C THR A 31 -3.55 3.01 9.43
N ALA A 32 -3.07 4.26 9.46
CA ALA A 32 -2.75 5.01 8.25
C ALA A 32 -1.60 4.36 7.47
N VAL A 33 -0.54 3.96 8.17
CA VAL A 33 0.61 3.26 7.58
C VAL A 33 0.20 1.91 6.99
N LEU A 34 -0.62 1.12 7.70
CA LEU A 34 -1.12 -0.15 7.19
C LEU A 34 -1.99 0.04 5.93
N ALA A 35 -2.88 1.04 5.95
CA ALA A 35 -3.73 1.35 4.81
C ALA A 35 -2.92 1.84 3.60
N ALA A 36 -1.87 2.63 3.82
CA ALA A 36 -0.92 3.00 2.76
C ALA A 36 -0.17 1.78 2.20
N GLY A 37 0.27 0.86 3.05
CA GLY A 37 0.87 -0.41 2.62
C GLY A 37 -0.08 -1.27 1.76
N LEU A 38 -1.38 -1.27 2.07
CA LEU A 38 -2.39 -1.94 1.25
C LEU A 38 -2.55 -1.29 -0.13
N VAL A 39 -2.45 0.04 -0.24
CA VAL A 39 -2.46 0.74 -1.54
C VAL A 39 -1.29 0.25 -2.40
N SER A 40 -0.08 0.17 -1.84
CA SER A 40 1.10 -0.35 -2.57
C SER A 40 0.96 -1.84 -2.93
N LEU A 41 0.36 -2.67 -2.06
CA LEU A 41 0.10 -4.07 -2.37
C LEU A 41 -0.84 -4.22 -3.57
N PHE A 42 -1.94 -3.47 -3.59
CA PHE A 42 -2.87 -3.48 -4.72
C PHE A 42 -2.24 -2.92 -5.99
N ALA A 43 -1.37 -1.91 -5.88
CA ALA A 43 -0.61 -1.39 -7.02
C ALA A 43 0.32 -2.47 -7.63
N SER A 44 1.03 -3.23 -6.80
CA SER A 44 1.86 -4.35 -7.26
C SER A 44 1.03 -5.40 -8.02
N VAL A 45 -0.13 -5.79 -7.48
CA VAL A 45 -1.06 -6.71 -8.17
C VAL A 45 -1.55 -6.11 -9.49
N PHE A 46 -1.85 -4.81 -9.53
CA PHE A 46 -2.28 -4.12 -10.74
C PHE A 46 -1.19 -4.14 -11.83
N PHE A 47 0.09 -3.98 -11.46
CA PHE A 47 1.20 -4.09 -12.41
C PHE A 47 1.36 -5.50 -12.99
N VAL A 48 1.09 -6.56 -12.21
CA VAL A 48 1.04 -7.93 -12.75
C VAL A 48 -0.06 -8.06 -13.81
N VAL A 49 -1.24 -7.51 -13.55
CA VAL A 49 -2.36 -7.52 -14.51
C VAL A 49 -2.03 -6.75 -15.79
N LEU A 50 -1.24 -5.68 -15.68
CA LEU A 50 -0.75 -4.89 -16.81
C LEU A 50 0.43 -5.53 -17.56
N ALA A 51 0.82 -6.76 -17.22
CA ALA A 51 1.99 -7.44 -17.78
C ALA A 51 3.32 -6.68 -17.57
N ALA A 52 3.44 -5.98 -16.44
CA ALA A 52 4.67 -5.28 -16.01
C ALA A 52 5.27 -5.98 -14.77
N PRO A 53 5.86 -7.18 -14.92
CA PRO A 53 6.33 -7.99 -13.79
C PRO A 53 7.50 -7.35 -13.04
N ASP A 54 8.39 -6.65 -13.73
CA ASP A 54 9.56 -6.01 -13.10
C ASP A 54 9.13 -4.90 -12.14
N VAL A 55 8.17 -4.07 -12.55
CA VAL A 55 7.58 -3.01 -11.71
C VAL A 55 6.77 -3.62 -10.57
N ALA A 56 6.06 -4.72 -10.81
CA ALA A 56 5.32 -5.41 -9.76
C ALA A 56 6.23 -5.92 -8.63
N MET A 57 7.39 -6.51 -8.99
CA MET A 57 8.36 -7.02 -8.02
C MET A 57 9.00 -5.89 -7.21
N THR A 58 9.37 -4.77 -7.84
CA THR A 58 9.96 -3.63 -7.13
C THR A 58 8.93 -2.96 -6.22
N GLU A 59 7.69 -2.78 -6.66
CA GLU A 59 6.62 -2.20 -5.85
C GLU A 59 6.24 -3.10 -4.66
N ALA A 60 6.20 -4.42 -4.86
CA ALA A 60 5.95 -5.36 -3.76
C ALA A 60 7.04 -5.24 -2.69
N ALA A 61 8.32 -5.25 -3.09
CA ALA A 61 9.45 -5.21 -2.18
C ALA A 61 9.58 -3.85 -1.47
N ILE A 62 9.48 -2.75 -2.22
CA ILE A 62 9.69 -1.40 -1.69
C ILE A 62 8.43 -0.81 -1.07
N GLY A 63 7.33 -0.78 -1.81
CA GLY A 63 6.08 -0.14 -1.39
C GLY A 63 5.43 -0.91 -0.25
N SER A 64 5.06 -2.17 -0.49
CA SER A 64 4.30 -2.94 0.50
C SER A 64 5.16 -3.45 1.67
N GLY A 65 6.42 -3.81 1.41
CA GLY A 65 7.34 -4.38 2.39
C GLY A 65 8.18 -3.35 3.14
N LEU A 66 9.20 -2.81 2.47
CA LEU A 66 10.24 -1.98 3.08
C LEU A 66 9.70 -0.67 3.65
N THR A 67 8.85 0.04 2.91
CA THR A 67 8.26 1.33 3.36
C THR A 67 7.41 1.15 4.61
N THR A 68 6.53 0.14 4.63
CA THR A 68 5.71 -0.21 5.79
C THR A 68 6.58 -0.51 7.01
N PHE A 69 7.62 -1.34 6.84
CA PHE A 69 8.56 -1.68 7.91
C PHE A 69 9.28 -0.43 8.46
N LEU A 70 9.79 0.43 7.56
CA LEU A 70 10.49 1.66 7.96
C LEU A 70 9.59 2.60 8.75
N PHE A 71 8.32 2.78 8.33
CA PHE A 71 7.38 3.58 9.10
C PHE A 71 7.19 3.04 10.52
N PHE A 72 6.99 1.73 10.67
CA PHE A 72 6.88 1.12 12.00
C PHE A 72 8.14 1.28 12.84
N PHE A 73 9.32 1.09 12.23
CA PHE A 73 10.60 1.27 12.90
C PHE A 73 10.77 2.71 13.41
N VAL A 74 10.52 3.70 12.55
CA VAL A 74 10.65 5.12 12.90
C VAL A 74 9.62 5.53 13.96
N MET A 75 8.37 5.10 13.83
CA MET A 75 7.34 5.36 14.84
C MET A 75 7.73 4.80 16.22
N GLY A 76 8.29 3.59 16.25
CA GLY A 76 8.80 2.98 17.47
C GLY A 76 9.95 3.78 18.10
N ARG A 77 10.81 4.38 17.28
CA ARG A 77 11.91 5.24 17.76
C ARG A 77 11.41 6.56 18.34
N ILE A 78 10.52 7.26 17.62
CA ILE A 78 9.96 8.55 18.04
C ILE A 78 9.24 8.42 19.38
N ARG A 79 8.46 7.35 19.56
CA ARG A 79 7.73 7.11 20.81
C ARG A 79 8.66 6.93 22.01
N ARG A 80 9.83 6.31 21.82
CA ARG A 80 10.83 6.11 22.89
C ARG A 80 11.60 7.38 23.25
N GLU A 81 11.74 8.33 22.31
CA GLU A 81 12.37 9.62 22.57
C GLU A 81 11.43 10.57 23.31
N GLY A 82 10.12 10.53 23.04
CA GLY A 82 9.13 11.35 23.76
C GLY A 82 8.79 10.89 25.18
N GLU A 83 9.22 9.70 25.59
CA GLU A 83 9.09 9.18 26.97
C GLU A 83 10.30 9.54 27.87
N LYS A 84 11.32 10.22 27.33
CA LYS A 84 12.46 10.75 28.09
C LYS A 84 12.27 12.22 28.39
#